data_AF-A0A936AW25-F1
#
_entry.id   AF-A0A936AW25-F1
#
_cell.length_a   1.000
_cell.length_b   1.000
_cell.length_c   1.000
_cell.angle_alpha   90.00
_cell.angle_beta   90.00
_cell.angle_gamma   90.00
#
_symmetry.space_group_name_H-M   'P 1'
#
loop_
_entity.id
_entity.type
_entity.pdbx_description
1 polymer ?
#
loop_
_entity_poly.entity_id
_entity_poly.type
_entity_poly.pdbx_seq_one_letter_code
_entity_poly.pdbx_strand_id
1 'polypeptide(L)' 'MDVHDSATRSYNMSQIKGKDTQPEMLVRKFLFGNGFRYRLHDKKLAGKP' A
#
# COMPACT_ATOMS: atom_id res chain seq x y z
N MET A 1 21.44 4.95 13.68
CA MET A 1 21.97 5.81 12.60
C MET A 1 21.18 5.51 11.34
N ASP A 2 20.74 6.55 10.62
CA ASP A 2 20.17 6.38 9.29
C ASP A 2 21.27 5.89 8.35
N VAL A 3 21.01 4.82 7.60
CA VAL A 3 22.01 4.18 6.73
C VAL A 3 22.15 4.97 5.41
N HIS A 4 21.20 5.87 5.12
CA HIS A 4 21.12 6.59 3.85
C HIS A 4 21.32 8.09 4.07
N ASP A 5 21.92 8.74 3.07
CA ASP A 5 21.98 10.21 3.01
C ASP A 5 20.57 10.82 2.90
N SER A 6 20.41 12.06 3.38
CA SER A 6 19.10 12.71 3.46
C SER A 6 18.41 12.83 2.10
N ALA A 7 19.18 13.05 1.03
CA ALA A 7 18.68 13.15 -0.33
C ALA A 7 18.16 11.80 -0.83
N THR A 8 18.90 10.71 -0.55
CA THR A 8 18.49 9.34 -0.88
C THR A 8 17.22 8.95 -0.13
N ARG A 9 17.10 9.32 1.15
CA ARG A 9 15.87 9.08 1.92
C ARG A 9 14.69 9.84 1.34
N SER A 10 14.86 11.12 1.01
CA SER A 10 13.81 11.94 0.40
C SER A 10 13.35 11.36 -0.94
N TYR A 11 14.30 10.94 -1.78
CA TYR A 11 14.01 10.27 -3.05
C TYR A 11 13.24 8.96 -2.84
N ASN A 12 13.70 8.09 -1.95
CA ASN A 12 13.02 6.82 -1.66
C ASN A 12 11.60 7.04 -1.13
N MET A 13 11.42 7.98 -0.19
CA MET A 13 10.10 8.30 0.35
C MET A 13 9.16 8.89 -0.72
N SER A 14 9.68 9.65 -1.69
CA SER A 14 8.90 10.19 -2.82
C SER A 14 8.34 9.11 -3.75
N GLN A 15 8.99 7.94 -3.80
CA GLN A 15 8.55 6.81 -4.64
C GLN A 15 7.46 5.96 -3.95
N ILE A 16 7.26 6.12 -2.64
CA ILE A 16 6.24 5.38 -1.89
C ILE A 16 4.87 6.00 -2.20
N LYS A 17 4.10 5.30 -3.04
CA LYS A 17 2.72 5.69 -3.38
C LYS A 17 1.78 5.32 -2.24
N GLY A 18 0.85 6.22 -1.90
CA GLY A 18 -0.16 5.98 -0.84
C GLY A 18 -1.30 5.02 -1.21
N LYS A 19 -1.23 4.36 -2.37
CA LYS A 19 -2.21 3.37 -2.86
C LYS A 19 -1.53 2.40 -3.82
N ASP A 20 -2.09 1.20 -3.94
CA ASP A 20 -1.59 0.14 -4.83
C ASP A 20 -0.15 -0.26 -4.50
N THR A 21 0.18 -0.20 -3.21
CA THR A 21 1.47 -0.67 -2.71
C THR A 21 1.61 -2.17 -2.97
N GLN A 22 2.86 -2.66 -3.04
CA GLN A 22 3.12 -4.09 -3.19
C GLN A 22 2.38 -4.98 -2.17
N PRO A 23 2.34 -4.67 -0.86
CA PRO A 23 1.56 -5.45 0.10
C PRO A 23 0.06 -5.42 -0.17
N GLU A 24 -0.52 -4.27 -0.56
CA GLU A 24 -1.94 -4.21 -0.95
C GLU A 24 -2.22 -5.12 -2.16
N MET A 25 -1.36 -5.07 -3.19
CA MET A 25 -1.53 -5.91 -4.38
C MET A 25 -1.42 -7.41 -4.06
N LEU A 26 -0.52 -7.79 -3.15
CA LEU A 26 -0.39 -9.17 -2.69
C LEU A 26 -1.70 -9.66 -2.05
N VAL A 27 -2.25 -8.88 -1.12
CA VAL A 27 -3.50 -9.22 -0.41
C VAL A 27 -4.67 -9.28 -1.40
N ARG A 28 -4.76 -8.33 -2.34
CA ARG A 28 -5.79 -8.33 -3.39
C ARG A 28 -5.75 -9.60 -4.25
N LYS A 29 -4.56 -10.02 -4.67
CA LYS A 29 -4.36 -11.25 -5.45
C LYS A 29 -4.70 -12.49 -4.62
N PHE A 30 -4.28 -12.53 -3.36
CA PHE A 30 -4.59 -13.61 -2.45
C PHE A 30 -6.10 -13.76 -2.24
N LEU A 31 -6.81 -12.68 -1.92
CA LEU A 31 -8.26 -12.70 -1.72
C LEU A 31 -9.01 -13.13 -2.99
N PHE A 32 -8.60 -12.62 -4.15
CA PHE A 32 -9.20 -13.00 -5.43
C PHE A 32 -8.98 -14.48 -5.75
N GLY A 33 -7.76 -15.01 -5.53
CA GLY A 33 -7.45 -16.43 -5.74
C GLY A 33 -8.20 -17.37 -4.81
N ASN A 34 -8.58 -16.90 -3.62
CA ASN A 34 -9.39 -17.66 -2.65
C ASN A 34 -10.92 -17.46 -2.84
N GLY A 35 -11.35 -16.73 -3.87
CA GLY A 35 -12.77 -16.50 -4.17
C GLY A 35 -13.47 -15.46 -3.27
N PHE A 36 -12.72 -14.70 -2.47
CA PHE A 36 -13.28 -13.63 -1.65
C PHE A 36 -13.54 -12.37 -2.48
N ARG A 37 -14.73 -11.79 -2.29
CA ARG A 37 -15.06 -10.47 -2.85
C ARG A 37 -14.65 -9.39 -1.85
N TYR A 38 -13.73 -8.52 -2.27
CA TYR A 38 -13.30 -7.35 -1.49
C TYR A 38 -13.70 -6.05 -2.20
N ARG A 39 -13.79 -4.96 -1.45
CA ARG A 39 -14.01 -3.59 -1.97
C ARG A 39 -12.83 -2.72 -1.59
N LEU A 40 -12.46 -1.82 -2.48
CA LEU A 40 -11.43 -0.82 -2.24
C LEU A 40 -12.10 0.52 -1.95
N HIS A 41 -11.54 1.28 -0.99
CA HIS A 41 -11.97 2.63 -0.65
C HIS A 41 -13.47 2.77 -0.32
N ASP A 42 -14.03 1.84 0.45
CA ASP A 42 -15.43 1.92 0.86
C ASP A 42 -15.64 3.09 1.83
N LYS A 43 -16.31 4.14 1.35
CA LYS A 43 -16.58 5.39 2.10
C LYS A 43 -17.52 5.16 3.31
N LYS A 44 -18.15 4.00 3.44
CA LYS A 44 -19.02 3.65 4.56
C LYS A 44 -18.26 3.06 5.76
N LEU A 45 -17.01 2.66 5.58
CA LEU A 45 -16.17 2.15 6.67
C LEU A 45 -15.44 3.31 7.35
N ALA A 46 -15.37 3.25 8.69
CA ALA A 46 -14.62 4.22 9.48
C ALA A 46 -13.11 3.92 9.34
N GLY A 47 -12.33 4.98 9.11
CA GLY A 47 -10.96 4.86 8.62
C GLY A 47 -10.94 4.76 7.09
N LYS A 48 -9.94 5.35 6.44
CA LYS A 48 -9.71 5.17 5.00
C LYS A 48 -8.68 4.04 4.83
N PRO A 49 -9.09 2.77 4.79
CA PRO A 49 -8.21 1.70 4.34
C PRO A 49 -7.95 1.79 2.84
#